data_AF-G5DY02-F1
#
_entry.id   AF-G5DY02-F1
#
_cell.length_a   1.000
_cell.length_b   1.000
_cell.length_c   1.000
_cell.angle_alpha   90.00
_cell.angle_beta   90.00
_cell.angle_gamma   90.00
#
_symmetry.space_group_name_H-M   'P 1'
#
loop_
_entity.id
_entity.type
_entity.pdbx_description
1 polymer ?
#
loop_
_entity_poly.entity_id
_entity_poly.type
_entity_poly.pdbx_seq_one_letter_code
_entity_poly.pdbx_strand_id
1 'polypeptide(L)'
;DATSWSTDKIKELMLAVRVENDEGTCDVTEISKVDGEASINNRKGKLIFFYEWVIRLNWTGTSKSGVKYKGYVDIPNLSDENDPSEVEIRVSMAKDEPDTILLDLMRKQGVQRIRDAVAQYISTLKTEFTQGMIL
;
A
#
# COMPACT_ATOMS: atom_id res chain seq x y z
N ASP A 1 5.72 12.43 -16.82
CA ASP A 1 4.58 11.71 -16.21
C ASP A 1 5.11 10.40 -15.64
N ALA A 2 4.74 10.06 -14.41
CA ALA A 2 5.14 8.84 -13.71
C ALA A 2 3.91 8.02 -13.26
N THR A 3 2.71 8.36 -13.72
CA THR A 3 1.43 7.80 -13.26
C THR A 3 1.32 6.31 -13.55
N SER A 4 1.54 5.87 -14.80
CA SER A 4 1.44 4.45 -15.15
C SER A 4 2.46 3.59 -14.41
N TRP A 5 3.72 4.05 -14.38
CA TRP A 5 4.79 3.38 -13.63
C TRP A 5 4.45 3.27 -12.13
N SER A 6 3.95 4.36 -11.54
CA SER A 6 3.57 4.38 -10.12
C SER A 6 2.40 3.43 -9.85
N THR A 7 1.40 3.42 -10.73
CA THR A 7 0.25 2.51 -10.61
C THR A 7 0.71 1.05 -10.59
N ASP A 8 1.60 0.68 -11.51
CA ASP A 8 2.12 -0.69 -11.59
C ASP A 8 3.00 -1.02 -10.39
N LYS A 9 3.85 -0.09 -9.94
CA LYS A 9 4.72 -0.31 -8.79
C LYS A 9 3.95 -0.42 -7.48
N ILE A 10 2.93 0.42 -7.27
CA ILE A 10 2.01 0.31 -6.13
C ILE A 10 1.34 -1.07 -6.17
N LYS A 11 0.89 -1.52 -7.35
CA LYS A 11 0.24 -2.82 -7.46
C LYS A 11 1.13 -3.99 -7.08
N GLU A 12 2.35 -4.00 -7.61
CA GLU A 12 3.38 -4.99 -7.30
C GLU A 12 3.64 -5.07 -5.79
N LEU A 13 3.88 -3.92 -5.15
CA LEU A 13 4.25 -3.85 -3.74
C LEU A 13 3.10 -4.24 -2.82
N MET A 14 1.88 -3.80 -3.12
CA MET A 14 0.72 -4.09 -2.27
C MET A 14 0.30 -5.56 -2.34
N LEU A 15 0.36 -6.20 -3.52
CA LEU A 15 0.04 -7.62 -3.67
C LEU A 15 1.09 -8.55 -3.03
N ALA A 16 2.29 -8.05 -2.74
CA ALA A 16 3.31 -8.79 -2.01
C ALA A 16 3.10 -8.77 -0.48
N VAL A 17 2.14 -8.00 0.03
CA VAL A 17 1.90 -7.89 1.47
C VAL A 17 1.27 -9.16 2.03
N ARG A 18 1.98 -9.76 2.98
CA ARG A 18 1.54 -10.91 3.78
C ARG A 18 2.03 -10.78 5.21
N VAL A 19 1.21 -11.23 6.16
CA VAL A 19 1.56 -11.35 7.58
C VAL A 19 1.09 -12.69 8.14
N GLU A 20 1.81 -13.19 9.15
CA GLU A 20 1.56 -14.51 9.73
C GLU A 20 1.99 -14.52 11.21
N ASN A 21 1.19 -15.18 12.04
CA ASN A 21 1.50 -15.47 13.44
C ASN A 21 0.76 -16.75 13.89
N ASP A 22 0.80 -17.04 15.20
CA ASP A 22 0.15 -18.22 15.80
C ASP A 22 -1.38 -18.29 15.60
N GLU A 23 -2.03 -17.18 15.24
CA GLU A 23 -3.47 -17.15 15.01
C GLU A 23 -3.86 -17.44 13.56
N GLY A 24 -2.93 -17.28 12.62
CA GLY A 24 -3.12 -17.56 11.21
C GLY A 24 -2.34 -16.64 10.27
N THR A 25 -2.76 -16.62 9.01
CA THR A 25 -2.16 -15.81 7.94
C THR A 25 -3.13 -14.76 7.45
N CYS A 26 -2.61 -13.64 6.96
CA CYS A 26 -3.36 -12.66 6.18
C CYS A 26 -2.54 -12.21 4.97
N ASP A 27 -3.20 -12.13 3.82
CA ASP A 27 -2.59 -11.80 2.54
C ASP A 27 -3.44 -10.73 1.85
N VAL A 28 -2.80 -9.70 1.27
CA VAL A 28 -3.47 -8.82 0.31
C VAL A 28 -3.67 -9.59 -0.99
N THR A 29 -4.90 -9.74 -1.45
CA THR A 29 -5.24 -10.61 -2.59
C THR A 29 -5.63 -9.84 -3.84
N GLU A 30 -6.10 -8.61 -3.68
CA GLU A 30 -6.61 -7.83 -4.79
C GLU A 30 -6.46 -6.34 -4.50
N ILE A 31 -6.38 -5.57 -5.58
CA ILE A 31 -6.37 -4.12 -5.56
C ILE A 31 -7.64 -3.64 -6.23
N SER A 32 -8.62 -3.25 -5.42
CA SER A 32 -9.94 -2.83 -5.90
C SER A 32 -9.95 -1.38 -6.40
N LYS A 33 -8.98 -0.55 -5.97
CA LYS A 33 -8.80 0.81 -6.48
C LYS A 33 -7.35 1.28 -6.35
N VAL A 34 -6.83 1.90 -7.40
CA VAL A 34 -5.65 2.79 -7.39
C VAL A 34 -5.99 3.93 -8.33
N ASP A 35 -6.19 5.12 -7.77
CA ASP A 35 -6.73 6.28 -8.48
C ASP A 35 -5.98 7.50 -8.02
N GLY A 36 -5.53 8.31 -8.97
CA GLY A 36 -4.60 9.39 -8.71
C GLY A 36 -3.53 9.51 -9.79
N GLU A 37 -2.51 10.30 -9.50
CA GLU A 37 -1.46 10.63 -10.45
C GLU A 37 -0.10 10.81 -9.78
N ALA A 38 0.95 10.68 -10.59
CA ALA A 38 2.29 11.05 -10.18
C ALA A 38 3.03 11.76 -11.32
N SER A 39 3.71 12.85 -10.99
CA SER A 39 4.56 13.58 -11.92
C SER A 39 5.90 13.92 -11.31
N ILE A 40 6.90 14.00 -12.17
CA ILE A 40 8.27 14.34 -11.80
C ILE A 40 8.70 15.43 -12.76
N ASN A 41 9.11 16.56 -12.20
CA ASN A 41 9.50 17.76 -12.94
C ASN A 41 10.92 18.14 -12.57
N ASN A 42 11.78 18.39 -13.56
CA ASN A 42 13.09 18.97 -13.34
C ASN A 42 13.02 20.49 -13.49
N ARG A 43 13.21 21.21 -12.39
CA ARG A 43 13.28 22.68 -12.38
C ARG A 43 14.66 23.11 -11.90
N LYS A 44 15.46 23.66 -12.82
CA LYS A 44 16.82 24.16 -12.54
C LYS A 44 17.72 23.12 -11.84
N GLY A 45 17.64 21.86 -12.27
CA GLY A 45 18.45 20.77 -11.72
C GLY A 45 17.92 20.17 -10.41
N LYS A 46 16.80 20.69 -9.88
CA LYS A 46 16.09 20.08 -8.75
C LYS A 46 14.88 19.31 -9.26
N LEU A 47 14.80 18.04 -8.88
CA LEU A 47 13.60 17.24 -9.08
C LEU A 47 12.51 17.65 -8.10
N ILE A 48 11.32 17.86 -8.64
CA ILE A 48 10.08 18.11 -7.91
C ILE A 48 9.17 16.93 -8.20
N PHE A 49 8.85 16.19 -7.14
CA PHE A 49 7.95 15.06 -7.19
C PHE A 49 6.58 15.55 -6.73
N PHE A 50 5.55 15.11 -7.43
CA PHE A 50 4.16 15.28 -7.04
C PHE A 50 3.49 13.92 -7.17
N TYR A 51 2.77 13.50 -6.14
CA TYR A 51 1.94 12.31 -6.23
C TYR A 51 0.75 12.45 -5.29
N GLU A 52 -0.38 11.89 -5.72
CA GLU A 52 -1.59 11.78 -4.91
C GLU A 52 -2.30 10.48 -5.30
N TRP A 53 -2.66 9.65 -4.31
CA TRP A 53 -3.30 8.36 -4.54
C TRP A 53 -4.40 8.06 -3.53
N VAL A 54 -5.50 7.52 -4.04
CA VAL A 54 -6.52 6.80 -3.28
C VAL A 54 -6.38 5.31 -3.59
N ILE A 55 -6.11 4.49 -2.57
CA ILE A 55 -5.86 3.06 -2.73
C ILE A 55 -6.87 2.26 -1.91
N ARG A 56 -7.46 1.23 -2.53
CA ARG A 56 -8.28 0.22 -1.86
C ARG A 56 -7.80 -1.18 -2.18
N LEU A 57 -7.66 -2.00 -1.14
CA LEU A 57 -7.17 -3.36 -1.22
C LEU A 57 -8.20 -4.31 -0.62
N ASN A 58 -8.24 -5.54 -1.12
CA ASN A 58 -8.93 -6.65 -0.48
C ASN A 58 -7.87 -7.56 0.16
N TRP A 59 -8.13 -8.00 1.39
CA TRP A 59 -7.29 -8.98 2.07
C TRP A 59 -8.09 -10.22 2.45
N THR A 60 -7.42 -11.36 2.50
CA THR A 60 -7.98 -12.60 3.03
C THR A 60 -7.17 -13.07 4.22
N GLY A 61 -7.85 -13.52 5.27
CA GLY A 61 -7.22 -14.15 6.42
C GLY A 61 -7.60 -15.62 6.50
N THR A 62 -6.65 -16.49 6.85
CA THR A 62 -6.94 -17.90 7.18
C THR A 62 -6.50 -18.15 8.62
N SER A 63 -7.44 -18.51 9.50
CA SER A 63 -7.11 -18.82 10.89
C SER A 63 -6.33 -20.12 10.98
N LYS A 64 -5.69 -20.37 12.13
CA LYS A 64 -5.04 -21.67 12.43
C LYS A 64 -5.98 -22.89 12.29
N SER A 65 -7.29 -22.69 12.44
CA SER A 65 -8.31 -23.72 12.24
C SER A 65 -8.78 -23.87 10.78
N GLY A 66 -8.22 -23.08 9.86
CA GLY A 66 -8.54 -23.11 8.43
C GLY A 66 -9.76 -22.28 8.03
N VAL A 67 -10.35 -21.50 8.95
CA VAL A 67 -11.48 -20.63 8.64
C VAL A 67 -10.97 -19.43 7.85
N LYS A 68 -11.63 -19.13 6.73
CA LYS A 68 -11.27 -18.01 5.85
C LYS A 68 -12.16 -16.80 6.12
N TYR A 69 -11.54 -15.64 6.12
CA TYR A 69 -12.16 -14.34 6.30
C TYR A 69 -11.74 -13.40 5.19
N LYS A 70 -12.59 -12.40 4.92
CA LYS A 70 -12.30 -11.33 3.97
C LYS A 70 -12.39 -9.96 4.64
N GLY A 71 -11.58 -9.04 4.17
CA GLY A 71 -11.67 -7.65 4.59
C GLY A 71 -11.08 -6.68 3.59
N TYR A 72 -11.04 -5.42 3.99
CA TYR A 72 -10.59 -4.31 3.17
C TYR A 72 -9.47 -3.53 3.85
N VAL A 73 -8.66 -2.88 3.02
CA VAL A 73 -7.77 -1.79 3.43
C VAL A 73 -8.09 -0.55 2.60
N ASP A 74 -8.25 0.59 3.26
CA ASP A 74 -8.40 1.89 2.62
C ASP A 74 -7.21 2.81 2.98
N ILE A 75 -6.58 3.39 1.97
CA ILE A 75 -5.62 4.50 2.08
C ILE A 75 -6.26 5.69 1.34
N PRO A 76 -6.94 6.60 2.05
CA PRO A 76 -7.76 7.63 1.43
C PRO A 76 -6.95 8.78 0.85
N ASN A 77 -5.71 8.98 1.33
CA ASN A 77 -4.81 10.02 0.87
C ASN A 77 -3.36 9.61 1.09
N LEU A 78 -2.70 9.19 0.01
CA LEU A 78 -1.25 9.07 -0.04
C LEU A 78 -0.72 10.18 -0.96
N SER A 79 -0.08 11.19 -0.40
CA SER A 79 0.44 12.33 -1.16
C SER A 79 1.86 12.74 -0.77
N ASP A 80 2.50 13.60 -1.58
CA ASP A 80 3.82 14.17 -1.27
C ASP A 80 3.82 15.17 -0.11
N GLU A 81 2.63 15.55 0.38
CA GLU A 81 2.46 16.45 1.53
C GLU A 81 2.62 15.73 2.88
N ASN A 82 2.46 14.40 2.92
CA ASN A 82 2.49 13.61 4.15
C ASN A 82 3.75 12.76 4.26
N ASP A 83 4.30 12.61 5.46
CA ASP A 83 5.34 11.60 5.70
C ASP A 83 4.74 10.18 5.57
N PRO A 84 5.47 9.19 5.02
CA PRO A 84 4.99 7.82 4.94
C PRO A 84 4.52 7.25 6.28
N SER A 85 5.06 7.73 7.42
CA SER A 85 4.65 7.33 8.77
C SER A 85 3.30 7.90 9.23
N GLU A 86 2.84 8.98 8.60
CA GLU A 86 1.60 9.69 8.94
C GLU A 86 0.42 9.26 8.05
N VAL A 87 0.70 8.54 6.95
CA VAL A 87 -0.33 8.03 6.03
C VAL A 87 -1.37 7.22 6.80
N GLU A 88 -2.63 7.59 6.62
CA GLU A 88 -3.78 6.90 7.21
C GLU A 88 -4.02 5.57 6.48
N ILE A 89 -4.04 4.47 7.23
CA ILE A 89 -4.31 3.13 6.70
C ILE A 89 -5.42 2.51 7.56
N ARG A 90 -6.60 2.33 6.96
CA ARG A 90 -7.77 1.78 7.64
C ARG A 90 -7.95 0.32 7.26
N VAL A 91 -8.08 -0.56 8.25
CA VAL A 91 -8.36 -2.00 8.04
C VAL A 91 -9.72 -2.34 8.62
N SER A 92 -10.54 -3.03 7.82
CA SER A 92 -11.89 -3.47 8.20
C SER A 92 -12.19 -4.89 7.69
N MET A 93 -13.20 -5.51 8.29
CA MET A 93 -13.80 -6.76 7.81
C MET A 93 -14.79 -6.47 6.67
N ALA A 94 -15.03 -7.45 5.80
CA ALA A 94 -16.12 -7.35 4.84
C ALA A 94 -17.48 -7.37 5.56
N LYS A 95 -18.51 -6.79 4.94
CA LYS A 95 -19.82 -6.51 5.58
C LYS A 95 -20.47 -7.74 6.25
N ASP A 96 -20.27 -8.92 5.69
CA ASP A 96 -20.89 -10.18 6.15
C ASP A 96 -19.91 -11.09 6.91
N GLU A 97 -18.72 -10.58 7.24
CA GLU A 97 -17.69 -11.31 7.99
C GLU A 97 -17.74 -10.92 9.48
N PRO A 98 -17.66 -11.89 10.40
CA PRO A 98 -17.61 -11.59 11.83
C PRO A 98 -16.24 -11.02 12.21
N ASP A 99 -16.18 -10.31 13.33
CA ASP A 99 -14.90 -9.91 13.93
C ASP A 99 -14.05 -11.15 14.24
N THR A 100 -12.74 -11.01 14.03
CA THR A 100 -11.76 -12.09 14.17
C THR A 100 -10.44 -11.53 14.69
N ILE A 101 -9.67 -12.37 15.39
CA ILE A 101 -8.31 -12.03 15.86
C ILE A 101 -7.36 -11.67 14.69
N LEU A 102 -7.68 -12.13 13.48
CA LEU A 102 -6.94 -11.78 12.26
C LEU A 102 -7.11 -10.30 11.87
N LEU A 103 -8.21 -9.66 12.27
CA LEU A 103 -8.38 -8.21 12.08
C LEU A 103 -7.32 -7.44 12.88
N ASP A 104 -7.02 -7.88 14.11
CA ASP A 104 -5.98 -7.28 14.93
C ASP A 104 -4.58 -7.56 14.39
N LEU A 105 -4.36 -8.75 13.82
CA LEU A 105 -3.12 -9.07 13.10
C LEU A 105 -2.90 -8.09 11.94
N MET A 106 -3.93 -7.88 11.11
CA MET A 106 -3.87 -6.93 10.01
C MET A 106 -3.72 -5.48 10.48
N ARG A 107 -4.42 -5.05 11.53
CA ARG A 107 -4.29 -3.69 12.09
C ARG A 107 -2.92 -3.39 12.67
N LYS A 108 -2.21 -4.40 13.16
CA LYS A 108 -0.87 -4.23 13.75
C LYS A 108 0.21 -4.49 12.70
N GLN A 109 0.38 -5.75 12.30
CA GLN A 109 1.46 -6.14 11.41
C GLN A 109 1.14 -5.81 9.95
N GLY A 110 -0.12 -6.01 9.53
CA GLY A 110 -0.54 -5.72 8.15
C GLY A 110 -0.35 -4.24 7.81
N VAL A 111 -0.82 -3.34 8.67
CA VAL A 111 -0.63 -1.89 8.54
C VAL A 111 0.86 -1.54 8.46
N GLN A 112 1.71 -2.15 9.29
CA GLN A 112 3.15 -1.91 9.21
C GLN A 112 3.72 -2.33 7.86
N ARG A 113 3.38 -3.54 7.36
CA ARG A 113 3.84 -4.01 6.06
C ARG A 113 3.35 -3.16 4.89
N ILE A 114 2.11 -2.69 4.96
CA ILE A 114 1.53 -1.78 3.95
C ILE A 114 2.26 -0.44 3.98
N ARG A 115 2.57 0.07 5.18
CA ARG A 115 3.37 1.29 5.35
C ARG A 115 4.78 1.14 4.79
N ASP A 116 5.42 -0.01 5.01
CA ASP A 116 6.73 -0.33 4.44
C ASP A 116 6.66 -0.37 2.90
N ALA A 117 5.60 -0.95 2.33
CA ALA A 117 5.35 -0.97 0.89
C ALA A 117 5.14 0.46 0.32
N VAL A 118 4.42 1.34 1.03
CA VAL A 118 4.28 2.76 0.68
C VAL A 118 5.64 3.47 0.70
N ALA A 119 6.43 3.27 1.76
CA ALA A 119 7.75 3.87 1.87
C ALA A 119 8.68 3.38 0.75
N GLN A 120 8.61 2.09 0.39
CA GLN A 120 9.37 1.50 -0.71
C GLN A 120 8.94 2.10 -2.06
N TYR A 121 7.65 2.30 -2.32
CA TYR A 121 7.17 2.99 -3.52
C TYR A 121 7.81 4.38 -3.63
N ILE A 122 7.72 5.20 -2.57
CA ILE A 122 8.24 6.56 -2.56
C ILE A 122 9.75 6.58 -2.75
N SER A 123 10.47 5.67 -2.10
CA SER A 123 11.92 5.52 -2.29
C SER A 123 12.24 5.18 -3.74
N THR A 124 11.54 4.21 -4.32
CA THR A 124 11.78 3.74 -5.69
C THR A 124 11.47 4.84 -6.71
N LEU A 125 10.39 5.60 -6.51
CA LEU A 125 10.02 6.75 -7.35
C LEU A 125 11.15 7.78 -7.37
N LYS A 126 11.80 8.02 -6.23
CA LYS A 126 12.92 8.96 -6.12
C LYS A 126 14.22 8.40 -6.72
N THR A 127 14.47 7.10 -6.68
CA THR A 127 15.73 6.52 -7.18
C THR A 127 15.72 6.22 -8.67
N GLU A 128 14.65 5.61 -9.21
CA GLU A 128 14.58 5.24 -10.64
C GLU A 128 14.68 6.46 -11.56
N PHE A 129 14.03 7.56 -11.16
CA PHE A 129 13.99 8.78 -11.97
C PHE A 129 15.13 9.76 -11.68
N THR A 130 15.98 9.49 -10.68
CA THR A 130 17.26 10.21 -10.50
C THR A 130 18.38 9.56 -11.31
N GLN A 131 18.36 8.24 -11.51
CA GLN A 131 19.39 7.52 -12.26
C GLN A 131 19.36 7.85 -13.77
N GLY A 132 18.19 8.10 -14.34
CA GLY A 132 18.05 8.53 -15.75
C GLY A 132 18.52 9.95 -16.07
N MET A 133 18.97 10.73 -15.07
CA MET A 133 19.40 12.12 -15.21
C MET A 133 20.90 12.35 -15.04
N ILE A 134 21.66 11.30 -14.73
CA ILE A 134 23.13 11.35 -14.74
C ILE A 134 23.59 10.95 -16.16
N LEU A 135 23.58 11.91 -17.08
CA LEU A 135 24.22 11.80 -18.40
C LEU A 135 24.77 13.17 -18.80
#